data_AF-A4U3W2-F1
#
_entry.id   AF-A4U3W2-F1
#
_cell.length_a   1.000
_cell.length_b   1.000
_cell.length_c   1.000
_cell.angle_alpha   90.00
_cell.angle_beta   90.00
_cell.angle_gamma   90.00
#
_symmetry.space_group_name_H-M   'P 1'
#
loop_
_entity.id
_entity.type
_entity.pdbx_description
1 polymer ?
#
loop_
_entity_poly.entity_id
_entity_poly.type
_entity_poly.pdbx_seq_one_letter_code
_entity_poly.pdbx_strand_id
1 'polypeptide(L)'
;MPSRSKIPQCLTNEEWVLLEPMLPVAKGSGRPRKYVLREVMNGIRYVQRYGIPWDAMPKDLPPGSICYDYWRLLTDDGHMERLIHDLVMADREKAGREASPTLAIVDAQSVKCDAPQGERGYDAGKKVLGRKRHIAVDIDGRLLAVDVTTADVQDQDGGIPLAQRLVRLCPWIKTVVVDGGYKNRFIEAVQAKAGRVVQVVKRPEFSKGFVLLPKRWRVEQSIGALTISRRLKVAYDALIHVSAAAMLFASITRLMASITMR
;
A
#
# COMPACT_ATOMS: atom_id res chain seq x y z
N MET A 1 -8.56 -33.82 -3.81
CA MET A 1 -8.47 -32.35 -3.76
C MET A 1 -8.62 -31.83 -5.18
N PRO A 2 -9.47 -30.83 -5.49
CA PRO A 2 -9.55 -30.30 -6.84
C PRO A 2 -8.17 -29.71 -7.19
N SER A 3 -7.71 -29.97 -8.41
CA SER A 3 -6.38 -29.56 -8.88
C SER A 3 -6.22 -28.05 -8.79
N ARG A 4 -5.18 -27.57 -8.09
CA ARG A 4 -4.79 -26.16 -7.91
C ARG A 4 -4.55 -25.39 -9.23
N SER A 5 -4.62 -26.05 -10.38
CA SER A 5 -4.17 -25.60 -11.69
C SER A 5 -5.11 -24.66 -12.46
N LYS A 6 -6.30 -24.33 -11.95
CA LYS A 6 -7.30 -23.58 -12.74
C LYS A 6 -7.46 -22.09 -12.40
N ILE A 7 -7.05 -21.64 -11.22
CA ILE A 7 -7.22 -20.24 -10.80
C ILE A 7 -5.88 -19.52 -10.97
N PRO A 8 -5.78 -18.53 -11.88
CA PRO A 8 -4.57 -17.75 -12.04
C PRO A 8 -4.23 -16.97 -10.76
N GLN A 9 -2.94 -16.77 -10.50
CA GLN A 9 -2.43 -15.92 -9.41
C GLN A 9 -2.72 -16.44 -7.98
N CYS A 10 -2.94 -17.76 -7.81
CA CYS A 10 -2.93 -18.38 -6.48
C CYS A 10 -1.57 -18.25 -5.79
N LEU A 11 -1.59 -18.23 -4.45
CA LEU A 11 -0.39 -18.25 -3.61
C LEU A 11 0.43 -19.52 -3.88
N THR A 12 1.74 -19.37 -4.11
CA THR A 12 2.65 -20.52 -4.16
C THR A 12 2.81 -21.15 -2.77
N ASN A 13 3.46 -22.31 -2.67
CA ASN A 13 3.71 -22.91 -1.35
C ASN A 13 4.68 -22.04 -0.54
N GLU A 14 5.69 -21.47 -1.19
CA GLU A 14 6.69 -20.61 -0.59
C GLU A 14 6.07 -19.29 -0.11
N GLU A 15 5.24 -18.65 -0.94
CA GLU A 15 4.48 -17.46 -0.54
C GLU A 15 3.54 -17.78 0.64
N TRP A 16 2.92 -18.96 0.64
CA TRP A 16 2.02 -19.35 1.73
C TRP A 16 2.74 -19.58 3.05
N VAL A 17 3.89 -20.27 3.03
CA VAL A 17 4.72 -20.50 4.23
C VAL A 17 5.18 -19.18 4.84
N LEU A 18 5.47 -18.17 4.01
CA LEU A 18 5.83 -16.83 4.45
C LEU A 18 4.63 -16.08 5.06
N LEU A 19 3.45 -16.20 4.44
CA LEU A 19 2.26 -15.43 4.80
C LEU A 19 1.50 -15.99 6.01
N GLU A 20 1.30 -17.30 6.07
CA GLU A 20 0.41 -17.97 7.03
C GLU A 20 0.69 -17.60 8.49
N PRO A 21 1.95 -17.57 8.97
CA PRO A 21 2.24 -17.23 10.36
C PRO A 21 1.88 -15.79 10.76
N MET A 22 1.76 -14.90 9.78
CA MET A 22 1.47 -13.48 9.98
C MET A 22 -0.02 -13.16 9.95
N LEU A 23 -0.86 -14.13 9.57
CA LEU A 23 -2.31 -13.95 9.48
C LEU A 23 -2.96 -14.03 10.88
N PRO A 24 -4.06 -13.30 11.12
CA PRO A 24 -4.77 -13.36 12.39
C PRO A 24 -5.23 -14.79 12.70
N VAL A 25 -4.83 -15.29 13.88
CA VAL A 25 -5.31 -16.56 14.40
C VAL A 25 -6.69 -16.34 15.03
N ALA A 26 -7.69 -17.11 14.61
CA ALA A 26 -9.02 -17.04 15.22
C ALA A 26 -8.91 -17.33 16.73
N LYS A 27 -9.23 -16.32 17.55
CA LYS A 27 -9.25 -16.45 19.01
C LYS A 27 -10.53 -17.17 19.43
N GLY A 28 -10.43 -18.50 19.58
CA GLY A 28 -11.12 -19.34 20.58
C GLY A 28 -12.64 -19.28 20.81
N SER A 29 -13.41 -18.41 20.18
CA SER A 29 -14.87 -18.36 20.36
C SER A 29 -15.55 -17.96 19.05
N GLY A 30 -16.27 -18.91 18.44
CA GLY A 30 -16.99 -18.69 17.19
C GLY A 30 -17.23 -19.99 16.43
N ARG A 31 -18.03 -19.92 15.37
CA ARG A 31 -18.25 -21.07 14.48
C ARG A 31 -16.92 -21.49 13.85
N PRO A 32 -16.59 -22.79 13.84
CA PRO A 32 -15.39 -23.27 13.15
C PRO A 32 -15.33 -22.80 11.71
N ARG A 33 -14.12 -22.48 11.23
CA ARG A 33 -13.91 -22.04 9.84
C ARG A 33 -14.30 -23.17 8.90
N LYS A 34 -15.19 -22.88 7.95
CA LYS A 34 -15.60 -23.82 6.90
C LYS A 34 -14.56 -23.91 5.77
N TYR A 35 -13.90 -22.80 5.45
CA TYR A 35 -12.99 -22.68 4.32
C TYR A 35 -11.52 -22.64 4.80
N VAL A 36 -10.65 -23.27 4.02
CA VAL A 36 -9.20 -23.24 4.25
C VAL A 36 -8.69 -21.81 4.07
N LEU A 37 -7.89 -21.33 5.02
CA LEU A 37 -7.43 -19.93 5.06
C LEU A 37 -6.67 -19.53 3.77
N ARG A 38 -5.86 -20.44 3.22
CA ARG A 38 -5.17 -20.23 1.95
C ARG A 38 -6.13 -19.93 0.79
N GLU A 39 -7.27 -20.61 0.73
CA GLU A 39 -8.26 -20.38 -0.32
C GLU A 39 -8.99 -19.05 -0.14
N VAL A 40 -9.21 -18.64 1.11
CA VAL A 40 -9.72 -17.30 1.42
C VAL A 40 -8.73 -16.22 0.97
N MET A 41 -7.43 -16.40 1.25
CA MET A 41 -6.39 -15.48 0.80
C MET A 41 -6.22 -15.48 -0.73
N ASN A 42 -6.37 -16.62 -1.40
CA ASN A 42 -6.44 -16.69 -2.87
C ASN A 42 -7.62 -15.87 -3.39
N GLY A 43 -8.79 -15.96 -2.76
CA GLY A 43 -9.97 -15.15 -3.08
C GLY A 43 -9.72 -13.65 -2.96
N ILE A 44 -9.13 -13.22 -1.84
CA ILE A 44 -8.74 -11.82 -1.63
C ILE A 44 -7.73 -11.38 -2.70
N ARG A 45 -6.67 -12.17 -2.94
CA ARG A 45 -5.65 -11.87 -3.96
C ARG A 45 -6.26 -11.75 -5.35
N TYR A 46 -7.23 -12.60 -5.67
CA TYR A 46 -7.95 -12.57 -6.94
C TYR A 46 -8.72 -11.26 -7.13
N VAL A 47 -9.53 -10.86 -6.14
CA VAL A 47 -10.28 -9.59 -6.17
C VAL A 47 -9.34 -8.39 -6.30
N GLN A 48 -8.27 -8.35 -5.50
CA GLN A 48 -7.29 -7.26 -5.56
C GLN A 48 -6.59 -7.20 -6.93
N ARG A 49 -6.13 -8.35 -7.44
CA ARG A 49 -5.42 -8.44 -8.71
C ARG A 49 -6.29 -8.02 -9.90
N TYR A 50 -7.53 -8.51 -9.97
CA TYR A 50 -8.39 -8.32 -11.13
C TYR A 50 -9.32 -7.11 -11.02
N GLY A 51 -9.51 -6.57 -9.81
CA GLY A 51 -10.37 -5.41 -9.57
C GLY A 51 -11.86 -5.72 -9.73
N ILE A 52 -12.26 -6.99 -9.62
CA ILE A 52 -13.66 -7.41 -9.76
C ILE A 52 -14.46 -7.11 -8.49
N PRO A 53 -15.80 -6.99 -8.59
CA PRO A 53 -16.69 -7.05 -7.44
C PRO A 53 -16.59 -8.38 -6.68
N TRP A 54 -16.89 -8.37 -5.37
CA TRP A 54 -16.80 -9.56 -4.52
C TRP A 54 -17.81 -10.65 -4.89
N ASP A 55 -19.00 -10.26 -5.36
CA ASP A 55 -20.07 -11.17 -5.82
C ASP A 55 -19.77 -11.79 -7.20
N ALA A 56 -18.89 -11.17 -7.99
CA ALA A 56 -18.40 -11.69 -9.27
C ALA A 56 -17.25 -12.70 -9.12
N MET A 57 -16.93 -13.13 -7.90
CA MET A 57 -15.87 -14.11 -7.66
C MET A 57 -16.17 -15.47 -8.29
N PRO A 58 -15.14 -16.18 -8.80
CA PRO A 58 -15.29 -17.55 -9.29
C PRO A 58 -15.88 -18.51 -8.25
N LYS A 59 -16.75 -19.43 -8.68
CA LYS A 59 -17.40 -20.42 -7.80
C LYS A 59 -16.43 -21.46 -7.21
N ASP A 60 -15.24 -21.59 -7.80
CA ASP A 60 -14.18 -22.48 -7.31
C ASP A 60 -13.44 -21.92 -6.09
N LEU A 61 -13.65 -20.63 -5.75
CA LEU A 61 -13.12 -19.98 -4.56
C LEU A 61 -14.18 -19.90 -3.46
N PRO A 62 -13.79 -19.67 -2.19
CA PRO A 62 -14.74 -19.38 -1.13
C PRO A 62 -15.67 -18.21 -1.51
N PRO A 63 -16.93 -18.20 -1.04
CA PRO A 63 -17.86 -17.12 -1.35
C PRO A 63 -17.27 -15.74 -1.08
N GLY A 64 -17.60 -14.78 -1.93
CA GLY A 64 -17.07 -13.41 -1.83
C GLY A 64 -17.33 -12.75 -0.49
N SER A 65 -18.48 -13.03 0.15
CA SER A 65 -18.79 -12.56 1.50
C SER A 65 -17.78 -13.04 2.54
N ILE A 66 -17.41 -14.33 2.51
CA ILE A 66 -16.41 -14.90 3.42
C ILE A 66 -15.03 -14.27 3.17
N CYS A 67 -14.64 -14.10 1.91
CA CYS A 67 -13.37 -13.45 1.58
C CYS A 67 -13.36 -11.98 2.02
N TYR A 68 -14.49 -11.29 1.89
CA TYR A 68 -14.63 -9.91 2.33
C TYR A 68 -14.58 -9.79 3.87
N ASP A 69 -15.19 -10.70 4.62
CA ASP A 69 -15.12 -10.68 6.09
C ASP A 69 -13.66 -10.80 6.57
N TYR A 70 -12.89 -11.71 5.97
CA TYR A 70 -11.45 -11.84 6.24
C TYR A 70 -10.65 -10.63 5.76
N TRP A 71 -11.00 -10.06 4.61
CA TRP A 71 -10.40 -8.82 4.14
C TRP A 71 -10.60 -7.71 5.19
N ARG A 72 -11.82 -7.55 5.70
CA ARG A 72 -12.13 -6.56 6.73
C ARG A 72 -11.33 -6.79 8.01
N LEU A 73 -11.24 -8.04 8.49
CA LEU A 73 -10.40 -8.42 9.63
C LEU A 73 -8.93 -8.01 9.44
N LEU A 74 -8.36 -8.21 8.25
CA LEU A 74 -7.00 -7.78 7.94
C LEU A 74 -6.86 -6.26 7.91
N THR A 75 -7.86 -5.56 7.35
CA THR A 75 -7.81 -4.10 7.17
C THR A 75 -8.07 -3.29 8.44
N ASP A 76 -8.87 -3.81 9.39
CA ASP A 76 -9.31 -3.04 10.56
C ASP A 76 -8.33 -3.13 11.74
N ASP A 77 -7.59 -4.23 11.88
CA ASP A 77 -6.75 -4.52 13.06
C ASP A 77 -5.25 -4.20 12.86
N GLY A 78 -4.92 -3.39 11.86
CA GLY A 78 -3.53 -2.98 11.56
C GLY A 78 -2.60 -4.14 11.17
N HIS A 79 -3.15 -5.33 10.85
CA HIS A 79 -2.36 -6.51 10.45
C HIS A 79 -1.51 -6.22 9.21
N MET A 80 -2.05 -5.46 8.27
CA MET A 80 -1.38 -5.10 7.03
C MET A 80 -0.09 -4.30 7.25
N GLU A 81 -0.04 -3.45 8.27
CA GLU A 81 1.13 -2.62 8.57
C GLU A 81 2.27 -3.45 9.18
N ARG A 82 1.94 -4.42 10.04
CA ARG A 82 2.93 -5.37 10.57
C ARG A 82 3.49 -6.25 9.45
N LEU A 83 2.60 -6.76 8.61
CA LEU A 83 2.97 -7.68 7.54
C LEU A 83 3.85 -7.00 6.49
N ILE A 84 3.53 -5.76 6.11
CA ILE A 84 4.38 -5.03 5.17
C ILE A 84 5.74 -4.71 5.77
N HIS A 85 5.79 -4.33 7.05
CA HIS A 85 7.02 -4.01 7.75
C HIS A 85 8.01 -5.18 7.70
N ASP A 86 7.56 -6.38 8.08
CA ASP A 86 8.42 -7.57 8.14
C ASP A 86 8.88 -8.01 6.75
N LEU A 87 7.98 -7.95 5.75
CA LEU A 87 8.34 -8.27 4.37
C LEU A 87 9.30 -7.26 3.75
N VAL A 88 9.19 -5.97 4.09
CA VAL A 88 10.14 -4.95 3.63
C VAL A 88 11.52 -5.23 4.19
N MET A 89 11.62 -5.52 5.49
CA MET A 89 12.89 -5.87 6.14
C MET A 89 13.55 -7.07 5.46
N ALA A 90 12.80 -8.16 5.27
CA ALA A 90 13.31 -9.37 4.62
C ALA A 90 13.75 -9.13 3.16
N ASP A 91 12.97 -8.38 2.38
CA ASP A 91 13.33 -8.08 0.99
C ASP A 91 14.53 -7.13 0.89
N ARG A 92 14.74 -6.25 1.87
CA ARG A 92 15.92 -5.38 1.96
C ARG A 92 17.19 -6.19 2.23
N GLU A 93 17.15 -7.09 3.20
CA GLU A 93 18.28 -7.98 3.51
C GLU A 93 18.64 -8.85 2.30
N LYS A 94 17.64 -9.41 1.63
CA LYS A 94 17.83 -10.16 0.38
C LYS A 94 18.52 -9.32 -0.70
N ALA A 95 18.20 -8.04 -0.80
CA ALA A 95 18.82 -7.11 -1.74
C ALA A 95 20.19 -6.58 -1.27
N GLY A 96 20.78 -7.12 -0.19
CA GLY A 96 22.06 -6.69 0.35
C GLY A 96 22.01 -5.31 1.02
N ARG A 97 20.83 -4.88 1.47
CA ARG A 97 20.62 -3.63 2.21
C ARG A 97 20.47 -3.91 3.69
N GLU A 98 20.79 -2.91 4.52
CA GLU A 98 20.38 -2.93 5.93
C GLU A 98 18.86 -2.97 6.04
N ALA A 99 18.34 -3.88 6.88
CA ALA A 99 16.91 -4.14 7.04
C ALA A 99 16.13 -2.85 7.35
N SER A 100 16.68 -1.99 8.20
CA SER A 100 16.11 -0.71 8.65
C SER A 100 16.42 0.45 7.67
N PRO A 101 15.48 0.88 6.81
CA PRO A 101 15.73 1.99 5.89
C PRO A 101 15.83 3.34 6.60
N THR A 102 16.93 4.09 6.44
CA THR A 102 17.08 5.41 7.10
C THR A 102 16.50 6.59 6.30
N LEU A 103 16.08 6.37 5.06
CA LEU A 103 15.50 7.38 4.17
C LEU A 103 14.17 6.90 3.59
N ALA A 104 13.16 7.77 3.60
CA ALA A 104 11.91 7.59 2.86
C ALA A 104 11.72 8.67 1.81
N ILE A 105 11.06 8.31 0.71
CA ILE A 105 10.60 9.22 -0.34
C ILE A 105 9.08 9.25 -0.27
N VAL A 106 8.50 10.46 -0.21
CA VAL A 106 7.06 10.68 -0.06
C VAL A 106 6.50 11.39 -1.29
N ASP A 107 5.35 10.89 -1.75
CA ASP A 107 4.59 11.49 -2.85
C ASP A 107 3.10 11.13 -2.74
N ALA A 108 2.27 11.81 -3.53
CA ALA A 108 0.82 11.67 -3.51
C ALA A 108 0.23 11.39 -4.90
N GLN A 109 -0.63 10.37 -4.98
CA GLN A 109 -1.38 10.00 -6.18
C GLN A 109 -2.87 10.28 -6.02
N SER A 110 -3.45 11.10 -6.90
CA SER A 110 -4.91 11.26 -7.00
C SER A 110 -5.50 10.21 -7.93
N VAL A 111 -6.56 9.53 -7.50
CA VAL A 111 -7.29 8.51 -8.26
C VAL A 111 -8.78 8.80 -8.25
N LYS A 112 -9.47 8.43 -9.34
CA LYS A 112 -10.94 8.52 -9.39
C LYS A 112 -11.55 7.63 -8.32
N CYS A 113 -12.65 8.08 -7.72
CA CYS A 113 -13.42 7.30 -6.75
C CYS A 113 -14.77 6.89 -7.36
N ASP A 114 -14.98 5.59 -7.44
CA ASP A 114 -16.20 4.94 -7.94
C ASP A 114 -16.91 4.14 -6.83
N ALA A 115 -16.52 4.39 -5.57
CA ALA A 115 -17.28 3.87 -4.44
C ALA A 115 -18.72 4.44 -4.49
N PRO A 116 -19.75 3.64 -4.19
CA PRO A 116 -21.13 4.15 -4.19
C PRO A 116 -21.36 5.19 -3.07
N GLN A 117 -20.67 5.04 -1.95
CA GLN A 117 -20.74 5.91 -0.78
C GLN A 117 -19.34 6.22 -0.21
N GLY A 118 -19.28 7.17 0.73
CA GLY A 118 -18.06 7.56 1.42
C GLY A 118 -17.38 8.79 0.82
N GLU A 119 -16.34 9.24 1.52
CA GLU A 119 -15.69 10.52 1.28
C GLU A 119 -14.91 10.53 -0.05
N ARG A 120 -15.07 11.63 -0.80
CA ARG A 120 -14.30 11.96 -2.01
C ARG A 120 -14.23 13.48 -2.16
N GLY A 121 -13.24 13.96 -2.90
CA GLY A 121 -13.03 15.37 -3.17
C GLY A 121 -12.57 15.62 -4.59
N TYR A 122 -12.46 16.89 -4.98
CA TYR A 122 -12.06 17.27 -6.33
C TYR A 122 -10.65 17.89 -6.33
N ASP A 123 -9.73 17.21 -6.97
CA ASP A 123 -8.38 17.73 -7.25
C ASP A 123 -8.45 18.58 -8.52
N ALA A 124 -8.45 19.91 -8.36
CA ALA A 124 -8.51 20.84 -9.50
C ALA A 124 -7.25 20.79 -10.38
N GLY A 125 -6.08 20.48 -9.79
CA GLY A 125 -4.82 20.41 -10.51
C GLY A 125 -4.75 19.21 -11.45
N LYS A 126 -5.26 18.06 -11.00
CA LYS A 126 -5.32 16.81 -11.79
C LYS A 126 -6.67 16.60 -12.49
N LYS A 127 -7.67 17.44 -12.21
CA LYS A 127 -9.07 17.31 -12.65
C LYS A 127 -9.66 15.94 -12.31
N VAL A 128 -9.42 15.48 -11.09
CA VAL A 128 -9.85 14.16 -10.61
C VAL A 128 -10.84 14.33 -9.46
N LEU A 129 -12.07 13.83 -9.66
CA LEU A 129 -13.01 13.60 -8.57
C LEU A 129 -12.70 12.25 -7.93
N GLY A 130 -12.14 12.25 -6.73
CA GLY A 130 -11.88 11.01 -6.02
C GLY A 130 -11.08 11.16 -4.74
N ARG A 131 -10.03 10.34 -4.61
CA ARG A 131 -9.20 10.25 -3.41
C ARG A 131 -7.74 10.45 -3.74
N LYS A 132 -6.97 10.85 -2.74
CA LYS A 132 -5.53 11.02 -2.84
C LYS A 132 -4.82 10.05 -1.90
N ARG A 133 -3.87 9.31 -2.44
CA ARG A 133 -3.06 8.31 -1.76
C ARG A 133 -1.69 8.90 -1.52
N HIS A 134 -1.38 9.19 -0.27
CA HIS A 134 -0.07 9.63 0.18
C HIS A 134 0.73 8.38 0.53
N ILE A 135 1.88 8.20 -0.09
CA ILE A 135 2.71 7.03 0.15
C ILE A 135 4.13 7.41 0.53
N ALA A 136 4.75 6.57 1.37
CA ALA A 136 6.16 6.62 1.69
C ALA A 136 6.83 5.33 1.20
N VAL A 137 7.93 5.46 0.48
CA VAL A 137 8.73 4.31 -0.01
C VAL A 137 10.19 4.44 0.40
N ASP A 138 10.91 3.32 0.48
CA ASP A 138 12.37 3.33 0.61
C ASP A 138 13.09 3.70 -0.70
N ILE A 139 14.42 3.74 -0.67
CA ILE A 139 15.27 4.09 -1.81
C ILE A 139 15.16 3.14 -3.02
N ASP A 140 14.66 1.93 -2.82
CA ASP A 140 14.49 0.93 -3.88
C ASP A 140 13.01 0.80 -4.30
N GLY A 141 12.09 1.57 -3.67
CA GLY A 141 10.66 1.60 -4.00
C GLY A 141 9.78 0.65 -3.18
N ARG A 142 10.26 0.17 -2.02
CA ARG A 142 9.44 -0.64 -1.12
C ARG A 142 8.50 0.25 -0.31
N LEU A 143 7.22 -0.08 -0.30
CA LEU A 143 6.20 0.70 0.41
C LEU A 143 6.35 0.55 1.93
N LEU A 144 6.53 1.68 2.62
CA LEU A 144 6.73 1.75 4.08
C LEU A 144 5.45 2.17 4.80
N ALA A 145 4.72 3.13 4.26
CA ALA A 145 3.48 3.64 4.83
C ALA A 145 2.55 4.18 3.75
N VAL A 146 1.26 4.15 4.04
CA VAL A 146 0.20 4.70 3.20
C VAL A 146 -0.77 5.48 4.07
N ASP A 147 -1.22 6.61 3.56
CA ASP A 147 -2.40 7.30 4.07
C ASP A 147 -3.29 7.74 2.90
N VAL A 148 -4.59 7.84 3.11
CA VAL A 148 -5.53 8.19 2.05
C VAL A 148 -6.43 9.32 2.54
N THR A 149 -6.66 10.31 1.68
CA THR A 149 -7.55 11.44 1.94
C THR A 149 -8.51 11.64 0.77
N THR A 150 -9.46 12.55 0.92
CA THR A 150 -10.18 13.10 -0.24
C THR A 150 -9.22 13.85 -1.17
N ALA A 151 -9.54 13.96 -2.47
CA ALA A 151 -8.58 14.47 -3.45
C ALA A 151 -8.36 15.99 -3.42
N ASP A 152 -9.25 16.74 -2.78
CA ASP A 152 -9.13 18.18 -2.54
C ASP A 152 -8.09 18.55 -1.48
N VAL A 153 -7.73 17.60 -0.60
CA VAL A 153 -6.67 17.80 0.39
C VAL A 153 -5.32 17.98 -0.30
N GLN A 154 -4.57 19.02 0.09
CA GLN A 154 -3.26 19.30 -0.49
C GLN A 154 -2.24 18.23 -0.07
N ASP A 155 -1.24 18.01 -0.93
CA ASP A 155 -0.20 16.99 -0.71
C ASP A 155 0.56 17.24 0.60
N GLN A 156 0.87 18.51 0.90
CA GLN A 156 1.47 18.90 2.17
C GLN A 156 0.58 18.64 3.40
N ASP A 157 -0.75 18.71 3.28
CA ASP A 157 -1.68 18.45 4.39
C ASP A 157 -1.77 16.96 4.69
N GLY A 158 -2.04 16.16 3.65
CA GLY A 158 -2.16 14.72 3.79
C GLY A 158 -0.83 14.01 4.04
N GLY A 159 0.29 14.65 3.67
CA GLY A 159 1.62 14.15 3.99
C GLY A 159 1.97 14.20 5.48
N ILE A 160 1.43 15.15 6.25
CA ILE A 160 1.74 15.28 7.69
C ILE A 160 1.31 14.02 8.48
N PRO A 161 0.06 13.54 8.41
CA PRO A 161 -0.34 12.32 9.11
C PRO A 161 0.39 11.09 8.56
N LEU A 162 0.69 11.03 7.25
CA LEU A 162 1.54 9.99 6.67
C LEU A 162 2.93 9.98 7.31
N ALA A 163 3.59 11.12 7.44
CA ALA A 163 4.94 11.21 8.01
C ALA A 163 4.95 10.81 9.50
N GLN A 164 3.92 11.18 10.25
CA GLN A 164 3.75 10.72 11.63
C GLN A 164 3.56 9.20 11.71
N ARG A 165 2.72 8.65 10.83
CA ARG A 165 2.53 7.20 10.71
C ARG A 165 3.84 6.49 10.35
N LEU A 166 4.56 7.00 9.36
CA LEU A 166 5.86 6.48 8.94
C LEU A 166 6.85 6.43 10.11
N VAL A 167 6.95 7.49 10.91
CA VAL A 167 7.90 7.52 12.04
C VAL A 167 7.49 6.58 13.18
N ARG A 168 6.18 6.35 13.38
CA ARG A 168 5.71 5.32 14.33
C ARG A 168 6.05 3.90 13.86
N LEU A 169 5.85 3.63 12.57
CA LEU A 169 6.11 2.31 11.98
C LEU A 169 7.60 2.04 11.75
N CYS A 170 8.37 3.08 11.46
CA CYS A 170 9.78 3.01 11.07
C CYS A 170 10.59 4.09 11.81
N PRO A 171 10.81 3.95 13.14
CA PRO A 171 11.46 4.97 13.96
C PRO A 171 12.93 5.23 13.61
N TRP A 172 13.56 4.39 12.79
CA TRP A 172 14.92 4.59 12.26
C TRP A 172 14.98 5.52 11.03
N ILE A 173 13.85 5.94 10.45
CA ILE A 173 13.82 6.88 9.31
C ILE A 173 14.35 8.24 9.77
N LYS A 174 15.51 8.68 9.28
CA LYS A 174 16.14 9.96 9.64
C LYS A 174 15.78 11.07 8.66
N THR A 175 15.58 10.72 7.40
CA THR A 175 15.37 11.68 6.31
C THR A 175 14.12 11.35 5.51
N VAL A 176 13.28 12.37 5.29
CA VAL A 176 12.10 12.30 4.42
C VAL A 176 12.35 13.20 3.20
N VAL A 177 12.32 12.59 2.02
CA VAL A 177 12.50 13.28 0.74
C VAL A 177 11.13 13.55 0.12
N VAL A 178 10.89 14.79 -0.28
CA VAL A 178 9.63 15.26 -0.87
C VAL A 178 9.88 16.15 -2.07
N ASP A 179 8.85 16.41 -2.87
CA ASP A 179 8.91 17.36 -3.97
C ASP A 179 8.60 18.81 -3.55
N GLY A 180 8.67 19.74 -4.51
CA GLY A 180 8.39 21.16 -4.28
C GLY A 180 6.94 21.50 -3.93
N GLY A 181 6.00 20.55 -4.02
CA GLY A 181 4.64 20.70 -3.54
C GLY A 181 4.54 20.67 -2.01
N TYR A 182 5.54 20.10 -1.33
CA TYR A 182 5.66 20.11 0.12
C TYR A 182 6.40 21.35 0.60
N LYS A 183 5.66 22.25 1.26
CA LYS A 183 6.13 23.58 1.70
C LYS A 183 6.50 23.61 3.19
N ASN A 184 6.76 24.81 3.71
CA ASN A 184 7.21 25.05 5.10
C ASN A 184 6.32 24.36 6.14
N ARG A 185 5.00 24.38 5.98
CA ARG A 185 4.10 23.75 6.95
C ARG A 185 4.35 22.24 7.12
N PHE A 186 4.65 21.53 6.03
CA PHE A 186 5.02 20.11 6.11
C PHE A 186 6.40 19.95 6.75
N ILE A 187 7.37 20.77 6.33
CA ILE A 187 8.75 20.74 6.85
C ILE A 187 8.75 20.94 8.38
N GLU A 188 8.09 21.99 8.84
CA GLU A 188 7.93 22.33 10.26
C GLU A 188 7.21 21.22 11.02
N ALA A 189 6.12 20.66 10.47
CA ALA A 189 5.40 19.58 11.13
C ALA A 189 6.27 18.32 11.30
N VAL A 190 7.03 17.93 10.28
CA VAL A 190 7.91 16.74 10.33
C VAL A 190 9.11 16.99 11.24
N GLN A 191 9.70 18.17 11.22
CA GLN A 191 10.82 18.53 12.09
C GLN A 191 10.38 18.66 13.56
N ALA A 192 9.32 19.41 13.84
CA ALA A 192 8.87 19.69 15.19
C ALA A 192 8.17 18.50 15.85
N LYS A 193 7.31 17.76 15.12
CA LYS A 193 6.53 16.66 15.71
C LYS A 193 7.19 15.29 15.58
N ALA A 194 8.02 15.09 14.55
CA ALA A 194 8.61 13.79 14.26
C ALA A 194 10.14 13.76 14.38
N GLY A 195 10.79 14.92 14.55
CA GLY A 195 12.24 15.05 14.74
C GLY A 195 13.07 14.65 13.52
N ARG A 196 12.49 14.66 12.30
CA ARG A 196 13.17 14.15 11.08
C ARG A 196 13.58 15.27 10.14
N VAL A 197 14.67 15.03 9.41
CA VAL A 197 15.16 15.95 8.37
C VAL A 197 14.27 15.84 7.13
N VAL A 198 13.80 16.98 6.61
CA VAL A 198 13.08 17.03 5.34
C VAL A 198 13.98 17.55 4.24
N GLN A 199 14.10 16.81 3.15
CA GLN A 199 14.82 17.21 1.94
C GLN A 199 13.81 17.48 0.83
N VAL A 200 13.67 18.75 0.45
CA VAL A 200 12.81 19.16 -0.67
C VAL A 200 13.62 19.11 -1.97
N VAL A 201 13.26 18.22 -2.88
CA VAL A 201 13.89 18.10 -4.19
C VAL A 201 13.11 18.96 -5.18
N LYS A 202 13.68 20.12 -5.51
CA LYS A 202 13.12 21.02 -6.52
C LYS A 202 13.63 20.65 -7.91
N ARG A 203 12.81 20.93 -8.93
CA ARG A 203 13.25 20.87 -10.32
C ARG A 203 14.23 22.02 -10.58
N PRO A 204 15.37 21.80 -11.25
CA PRO A 204 16.27 22.89 -11.62
C PRO A 204 15.53 23.92 -12.49
N GLU A 205 15.63 25.21 -12.15
CA GLU A 205 14.87 26.31 -12.78
C GLU A 205 15.05 26.44 -14.30
N PHE A 206 16.17 25.92 -14.84
CA PHE A 206 16.53 26.06 -16.27
C PHE A 206 16.26 24.83 -17.12
N SER A 207 15.52 23.84 -16.60
CA SER A 207 15.33 22.58 -17.31
C SER A 207 14.07 22.53 -18.16
N LYS A 208 14.22 22.64 -19.49
CA LYS A 208 13.19 22.27 -20.47
C LYS A 208 13.24 20.76 -20.72
N GLY A 209 12.11 20.05 -20.56
CA GLY A 209 12.03 18.59 -20.75
C GLY A 209 12.16 17.78 -19.46
N PHE A 210 12.04 16.46 -19.54
CA PHE A 210 12.13 15.55 -18.39
C PHE A 210 13.52 15.62 -17.74
N VAL A 211 13.56 15.93 -16.44
CA VAL A 211 14.78 15.86 -15.63
C VAL A 211 14.63 14.74 -14.64
N LEU A 212 15.56 13.79 -14.68
CA LEU A 212 15.67 12.76 -13.66
C LEU A 212 16.09 13.43 -12.35
N LEU A 213 15.14 13.59 -11.43
CA LEU A 213 15.43 14.01 -10.07
C LEU A 213 15.90 12.79 -9.29
N PRO A 214 17.18 12.75 -8.85
CA PRO A 214 17.70 11.61 -8.09
C PRO A 214 16.77 11.32 -6.91
N LYS A 215 16.40 10.05 -6.72
CA LYS A 215 15.50 9.53 -5.68
C LYS A 215 14.00 9.74 -5.92
N ARG A 216 13.52 10.79 -6.61
CA ARG A 216 12.07 11.04 -6.79
C ARG A 216 11.37 9.98 -7.65
N TRP A 217 11.99 9.56 -8.75
CA TRP A 217 11.36 8.63 -9.70
C TRP A 217 10.96 7.27 -9.09
N ARG A 218 11.55 6.89 -7.95
CA ARG A 218 11.28 5.61 -7.29
C ARG A 218 9.87 5.51 -6.73
N VAL A 219 9.33 6.58 -6.14
CA VAL A 219 7.95 6.56 -5.61
C VAL A 219 6.93 6.48 -6.74
N GLU A 220 7.15 7.20 -7.83
CA GLU A 220 6.33 7.13 -9.05
C GLU A 220 6.40 5.73 -9.70
N GLN A 221 7.60 5.14 -9.78
CA GLN A 221 7.78 3.76 -10.25
C GLN A 221 7.00 2.77 -9.36
N SER A 222 7.06 2.97 -8.05
CA SER A 222 6.36 2.13 -7.08
C SER A 222 4.85 2.21 -7.28
N ILE A 223 4.31 3.42 -7.43
CA ILE A 223 2.90 3.65 -7.77
C ILE A 223 2.54 2.89 -9.06
N GLY A 224 3.31 3.07 -10.13
CA GLY A 224 3.10 2.37 -11.40
C GLY A 224 3.08 0.84 -11.23
N ALA A 225 4.04 0.30 -10.49
CA ALA A 225 4.15 -1.13 -10.23
C ALA A 225 3.01 -1.69 -9.36
N LEU A 226 2.48 -0.90 -8.43
CA LEU A 226 1.31 -1.27 -7.62
C LEU A 226 0.03 -1.34 -8.46
N THR A 227 -0.12 -0.50 -9.49
CA THR A 227 -1.33 -0.51 -10.37
C THR A 227 -1.50 -1.77 -11.23
N ILE A 228 -0.51 -2.68 -11.23
CA ILE A 228 -0.68 -4.04 -11.73
C ILE A 228 -1.83 -4.75 -10.98
N SER A 229 -2.00 -4.43 -9.69
CA SER A 229 -3.23 -4.73 -8.95
C SER A 229 -4.35 -3.84 -9.48
N ARG A 230 -5.22 -4.39 -10.33
CA ARG A 230 -6.24 -3.61 -11.04
C ARG A 230 -7.22 -2.91 -10.11
N ARG A 231 -7.42 -3.46 -8.90
CA ARG A 231 -8.22 -2.82 -7.83
C ARG A 231 -7.71 -1.42 -7.48
N LEU A 232 -6.44 -1.10 -7.73
CA LEU A 232 -5.87 0.22 -7.44
C LEU A 232 -6.08 1.25 -8.53
N LYS A 233 -6.58 0.90 -9.73
CA LYS A 233 -6.79 1.89 -10.81
C LYS A 233 -7.86 2.93 -10.46
N VAL A 234 -8.84 2.53 -9.66
CA VAL A 234 -9.95 3.36 -9.18
C VAL A 234 -10.15 3.03 -7.70
N ALA A 235 -10.58 3.99 -6.89
CA ALA A 235 -10.97 3.72 -5.51
C ALA A 235 -12.42 3.21 -5.48
N TYR A 236 -12.61 1.93 -5.18
CA TYR A 236 -13.92 1.27 -5.15
C TYR A 236 -14.51 1.14 -3.75
N ASP A 237 -13.68 1.25 -2.71
CA ASP A 237 -14.09 0.97 -1.33
C ASP A 237 -14.68 2.22 -0.67
N ALA A 238 -15.80 2.07 0.04
CA ALA A 238 -16.44 3.20 0.72
C ALA A 238 -15.56 3.80 1.82
N LEU A 239 -14.81 2.96 2.53
CA LEU A 239 -13.96 3.39 3.64
C LEU A 239 -12.53 3.68 3.14
N ILE A 240 -11.98 4.81 3.59
CA ILE A 240 -10.67 5.30 3.19
C ILE A 240 -9.55 4.33 3.58
N HIS A 241 -9.58 3.80 4.80
CA HIS A 241 -8.56 2.87 5.29
C HIS A 241 -8.57 1.53 4.55
N VAL A 242 -9.72 1.09 4.04
CA VAL A 242 -9.81 -0.11 3.17
C VAL A 242 -9.10 0.14 1.83
N SER A 243 -9.23 1.34 1.27
CA SER A 243 -8.47 1.73 0.09
C SER A 243 -6.97 1.83 0.37
N ALA A 244 -6.56 2.24 1.57
CA ALA A 244 -5.15 2.21 1.99
C ALA A 244 -4.63 0.77 2.10
N ALA A 245 -5.42 -0.11 2.71
CA ALA A 245 -5.09 -1.53 2.85
C ALA A 245 -4.95 -2.24 1.49
N ALA A 246 -5.73 -1.86 0.47
CA ALA A 246 -5.55 -2.38 -0.89
C ALA A 246 -4.14 -2.08 -1.44
N MET A 247 -3.57 -0.91 -1.13
CA MET A 247 -2.19 -0.57 -1.53
C MET A 247 -1.17 -1.41 -0.77
N LEU A 248 -1.36 -1.55 0.55
CA LEU A 248 -0.51 -2.41 1.39
C LEU A 248 -0.55 -3.85 0.86
N PHE A 249 -1.72 -4.38 0.53
CA PHE A 249 -1.89 -5.74 0.01
C PHE A 249 -1.21 -5.95 -1.34
N ALA A 250 -1.32 -4.98 -2.24
CA ALA A 250 -0.63 -5.01 -3.53
C ALA A 250 0.90 -5.03 -3.33
N SER A 251 1.42 -4.27 -2.37
CA SER A 251 2.84 -4.28 -2.03
C SER A 251 3.28 -5.60 -1.40
N ILE A 252 2.53 -6.11 -0.41
CA ILE A 252 2.73 -7.42 0.23
C ILE A 252 2.83 -8.52 -0.83
N THR A 253 1.90 -8.55 -1.78
CA THR A 253 1.90 -9.55 -2.87
C THR A 253 3.16 -9.48 -3.72
N ARG A 254 3.68 -8.27 -3.97
CA ARG A 254 4.91 -8.08 -4.74
C ARG A 254 6.15 -8.46 -3.95
N LEU A 255 6.20 -8.12 -2.65
CA LEU A 255 7.31 -8.45 -1.77
C LEU A 255 7.42 -9.97 -1.56
N MET A 256 6.30 -10.67 -1.32
CA MET A 256 6.30 -12.12 -1.23
C MET A 256 6.86 -12.78 -2.50
N ALA A 257 6.43 -12.31 -3.67
CA ALA A 257 6.97 -12.80 -4.94
C ALA A 257 8.47 -12.49 -5.09
N SER A 258 8.90 -11.27 -4.72
CA SER A 258 10.31 -10.85 -4.74
C SER A 258 11.18 -11.72 -3.84
N ILE A 259 10.75 -11.96 -2.59
CA ILE A 259 11.47 -12.76 -1.60
C ILE A 259 11.57 -14.23 -2.04
N THR A 260 10.50 -14.79 -2.59
CA THR A 260 10.42 -16.21 -2.94
C THR A 260 10.99 -16.56 -4.32
N MET A 261 11.13 -15.60 -5.23
CA MET A 261 11.83 -15.79 -6.50
C MET A 261 13.33 -16.02 -6.24
N ARG A 262 13.86 -17.19 -6.60
CA ARG A 262 15.31 -17.47 -6.55
C ARG A 262 16.06 -16.68 -7.62
#